data_AF-A0A7W1XF42-F1
#
_entry.id   AF-A0A7W1XF42-F1
#
_cell.length_a   1.000
_cell.length_b   1.000
_cell.length_c   1.000
_cell.angle_alpha   90.00
_cell.angle_beta   90.00
_cell.angle_gamma   90.00
#
_symmetry.space_group_name_H-M   'P 1'
#
loop_
_entity.id
_entity.type
_entity.pdbx_description
1 polymer ?
#
loop_
_entity_poly.entity_id
_entity_poly.type
_entity_poly.pdbx_seq_one_letter_code
_entity_poly.pdbx_strand_id
1 'polypeptide(L)'
;MIGKNSLYKTDTFEIEGNTGTIKQIEGRLSFINQIDRHNNHRDSNKHDFRNLSAREKQYQAFLFYKYFFINDKPIVITEGKTDIKYIQAALKKYYLNYPELIVRNDDHKFEYKIMFLKRTKRLNYFFGLNKDGADAMQNLYHYFYDYKNSNITNYMKYFKGLSKKLPSNPTIFIFDNELAEGNKPVRKFVNHISLAENKCTELEKEEYVNLNESAYLLVNPLVDNKKECEIEDLFLPETLEHKINNKTFCRNKSFKSDEHYGKEIFSNYIMKNYKIINFENFQPMLNNLSAIISSYKK
;
A
#
# COMPACT_ATOMS: atom_id res chain seq x y z
N MET A 1 9.65 -21.11 -24.87
CA MET A 1 9.96 -19.91 -24.05
C MET A 1 8.83 -18.92 -24.25
N ILE A 2 7.99 -18.70 -23.23
CA ILE A 2 6.95 -17.65 -23.30
C ILE A 2 7.67 -16.29 -23.40
N GLY A 3 7.29 -15.45 -24.35
CA GLY A 3 7.96 -14.22 -24.81
C GLY A 3 8.20 -13.15 -23.75
N LYS A 4 9.14 -13.44 -22.83
CA LYS A 4 9.52 -12.63 -21.66
C LYS A 4 10.05 -11.23 -22.04
N ASN A 5 10.65 -11.11 -23.22
CA ASN A 5 11.15 -9.83 -23.73
C ASN A 5 10.07 -8.98 -24.41
N SER A 6 8.97 -9.56 -24.88
CA SER A 6 7.90 -8.76 -25.48
C SER A 6 7.13 -8.03 -24.39
N LEU A 7 6.63 -8.77 -23.38
CA LEU A 7 5.75 -8.20 -22.35
C LEU A 7 6.32 -6.94 -21.71
N TYR A 8 7.55 -7.01 -21.18
CA TYR A 8 8.14 -5.88 -20.46
C TYR A 8 8.63 -4.74 -21.37
N LYS A 9 8.64 -4.94 -22.70
CA LYS A 9 9.03 -3.90 -23.66
C LYS A 9 7.81 -3.22 -24.28
N THR A 10 6.79 -4.00 -24.61
CA THR A 10 5.64 -3.56 -25.42
C THR A 10 4.32 -3.60 -24.66
N ASP A 11 4.30 -4.09 -23.41
CA ASP A 11 3.10 -4.41 -22.62
C ASP A 11 2.19 -5.46 -23.29
N THR A 12 2.70 -6.13 -24.34
CA THR A 12 1.97 -7.15 -25.10
C THR A 12 2.77 -8.45 -25.16
N PHE A 13 2.04 -9.55 -25.25
CA PHE A 13 2.60 -10.88 -25.44
C PHE A 13 1.57 -11.73 -26.16
N GLU A 14 2.03 -12.79 -26.81
CA GLU A 14 1.16 -13.69 -27.56
C GLU A 14 0.97 -15.03 -26.84
N ILE A 15 -0.25 -15.56 -26.91
CA ILE A 15 -0.62 -16.92 -26.56
C ILE A 15 -1.26 -17.52 -27.80
N GLU A 16 -0.64 -18.56 -28.37
CA GLU A 16 -1.21 -19.31 -29.51
C GLU A 16 -1.62 -18.38 -30.68
N GLY A 17 -0.77 -17.38 -30.98
CA GLY A 17 -1.00 -16.42 -32.07
C GLY A 17 -1.95 -15.26 -31.74
N ASN A 18 -2.53 -15.20 -30.55
CA ASN A 18 -3.41 -14.10 -30.11
C ASN A 18 -2.72 -13.24 -29.05
N THR A 19 -3.00 -11.93 -29.04
CA THR A 19 -2.57 -11.04 -27.95
C THR A 19 -3.20 -11.49 -26.64
N GLY A 20 -2.36 -11.86 -25.67
CA GLY A 20 -2.81 -12.25 -24.34
C GLY A 20 -2.99 -11.06 -23.40
N THR A 21 -3.66 -11.31 -22.28
CA THR A 21 -3.91 -10.34 -21.20
C THR A 21 -3.02 -10.55 -19.99
N ILE A 22 -2.79 -9.50 -19.18
CA ILE A 22 -2.07 -9.60 -17.90
C ILE A 22 -2.68 -10.67 -16.99
N LYS A 23 -4.02 -10.82 -17.00
CA LYS A 23 -4.73 -11.85 -16.23
C LYS A 23 -4.36 -13.27 -16.69
N GLN A 24 -4.24 -13.50 -17.99
CA GLN A 24 -3.83 -14.80 -18.53
C GLN A 24 -2.38 -15.15 -18.17
N ILE A 25 -1.45 -14.18 -18.21
CA ILE A 25 -0.07 -14.40 -17.71
C ILE A 25 -0.09 -14.72 -16.23
N GLU A 26 -0.82 -13.93 -15.43
CA GLU A 26 -0.88 -14.16 -13.99
C GLU A 26 -1.37 -15.58 -13.69
N GLY A 27 -2.41 -16.06 -14.40
CA GLY A 27 -2.91 -17.42 -14.26
C GLY A 27 -1.81 -18.47 -14.55
N ARG A 28 -1.11 -18.33 -15.67
CA ARG A 28 -0.03 -19.24 -16.07
C ARG A 28 1.14 -19.23 -15.09
N LEU A 29 1.63 -18.04 -14.70
CA LEU A 29 2.73 -17.91 -13.75
C LEU A 29 2.33 -18.35 -12.33
N SER A 30 1.08 -18.10 -11.92
CA SER A 30 0.56 -18.55 -10.63
C SER A 30 0.49 -20.07 -10.55
N PHE A 31 0.13 -20.75 -11.64
CA PHE A 31 0.13 -22.22 -11.71
C PHE A 31 1.56 -22.78 -11.57
N ILE A 32 2.52 -22.24 -12.33
CA ILE A 32 3.94 -22.62 -12.21
C ILE A 32 4.41 -22.40 -10.77
N ASN A 33 4.09 -21.24 -10.20
CA ASN A 33 4.47 -20.90 -8.83
C ASN A 33 3.84 -21.82 -7.77
N GLN A 34 2.66 -22.38 -8.03
CA GLN A 34 2.04 -23.36 -7.14
C GLN A 34 2.86 -24.66 -7.08
N ILE A 35 3.38 -25.10 -8.23
CA ILE A 35 4.27 -26.27 -8.32
C ILE A 35 5.59 -25.99 -7.59
N ASP A 36 6.19 -24.83 -7.83
CA ASP A 36 7.42 -24.41 -7.13
C ASP A 36 7.20 -24.38 -5.62
N ARG A 37 6.10 -23.78 -5.17
CA ARG A 37 5.75 -23.75 -3.75
C ARG A 37 5.60 -25.15 -3.16
N HIS A 38 4.96 -26.09 -3.86
CA HIS A 38 4.83 -27.48 -3.40
C HIS A 38 6.19 -28.16 -3.22
N ASN A 39 7.11 -27.94 -4.16
CA ASN A 39 8.46 -28.48 -4.09
C ASN A 39 9.27 -27.84 -2.95
N ASN A 40 9.17 -26.53 -2.76
CA ASN A 40 9.85 -25.80 -1.68
C ASN A 40 9.40 -26.23 -0.27
N HIS A 41 8.18 -26.78 -0.11
CA HIS A 41 7.74 -27.33 1.18
C HIS A 41 8.33 -28.73 1.46
N ARG A 42 8.94 -29.37 0.46
CA ARG A 42 9.48 -30.73 0.53
C ARG A 42 11.00 -30.76 0.62
N ASP A 43 11.69 -29.68 0.29
CA ASP A 43 13.12 -29.57 0.48
C ASP A 43 13.43 -28.91 1.85
N SER A 44 14.68 -29.06 2.30
CA SER A 44 15.17 -28.50 3.55
C SER A 44 15.71 -27.07 3.41
N ASN A 45 15.57 -26.46 2.22
CA ASN A 45 16.14 -25.17 1.93
C ASN A 45 15.29 -24.04 2.52
N LYS A 46 15.93 -22.92 2.82
CA LYS A 46 15.21 -21.72 3.23
C LYS A 46 14.60 -21.04 2.01
N HIS A 47 13.28 -20.90 2.01
CA HIS A 47 12.52 -20.23 0.95
C HIS A 47 11.77 -19.02 1.49
N ASP A 48 12.29 -17.83 1.20
CA ASP A 48 11.71 -16.54 1.57
C ASP A 48 12.00 -15.49 0.49
N PHE A 49 11.51 -14.26 0.66
CA PHE A 49 11.69 -13.19 -0.33
C PHE A 49 13.16 -12.85 -0.65
N ARG A 50 14.11 -13.26 0.20
CA ARG A 50 15.56 -13.12 -0.01
C ARG A 50 16.18 -14.37 -0.66
N ASN A 51 15.51 -15.52 -0.57
CA ASN A 51 15.97 -16.83 -1.03
C ASN A 51 14.98 -17.43 -2.04
N LEU A 52 14.76 -16.73 -3.16
CA LEU A 52 13.88 -17.18 -4.23
C LEU A 52 14.66 -17.90 -5.34
N SER A 53 14.08 -18.97 -5.88
CA SER A 53 14.59 -19.64 -7.09
C SER A 53 14.54 -18.73 -8.32
N ALA A 54 15.21 -19.12 -9.40
CA ALA A 54 15.17 -18.36 -10.65
C ALA A 54 13.74 -18.21 -11.21
N ARG A 55 12.87 -19.22 -11.08
CA ARG A 55 11.46 -19.14 -11.51
C ARG A 55 10.66 -18.20 -10.63
N GLU A 56 10.86 -18.26 -9.32
CA GLU A 56 10.19 -17.37 -8.36
C GLU A 56 10.60 -15.91 -8.52
N LYS A 57 11.88 -15.63 -8.80
CA LYS A 57 12.34 -14.26 -9.14
C LYS A 57 11.66 -13.73 -10.39
N GLN A 58 11.32 -14.58 -11.36
CA GLN A 58 10.54 -14.16 -12.53
C GLN A 58 9.10 -13.81 -12.17
N TYR A 59 8.50 -14.59 -11.28
CA TYR A 59 7.16 -14.30 -10.80
C TYR A 59 7.12 -13.05 -9.92
N GLN A 60 8.12 -12.85 -9.06
CA GLN A 60 8.33 -11.63 -8.28
C GLN A 60 8.43 -10.40 -9.18
N ALA A 61 9.24 -10.46 -10.24
CA ALA A 61 9.36 -9.40 -11.23
C ALA A 61 8.01 -9.11 -11.91
N PHE A 62 7.27 -10.15 -12.32
CA PHE A 62 5.93 -9.98 -12.90
C PHE A 62 4.95 -9.34 -11.91
N LEU A 63 4.94 -9.76 -10.65
CA LEU A 63 4.09 -9.17 -9.61
C LEU A 63 4.42 -7.68 -9.44
N PHE A 64 5.71 -7.31 -9.40
CA PHE A 64 6.11 -5.92 -9.32
C PHE A 64 5.64 -5.12 -10.53
N TYR A 65 5.88 -5.63 -11.74
CA TYR A 65 5.46 -5.00 -12.98
C TYR A 65 3.94 -4.75 -12.99
N LYS A 66 3.15 -5.77 -12.64
CA LYS A 66 1.68 -5.68 -12.57
C LYS A 66 1.20 -4.66 -11.53
N TYR A 67 1.76 -4.69 -10.32
CA TYR A 67 1.23 -3.89 -9.20
C TYR A 67 1.76 -2.46 -9.18
N PHE A 68 2.98 -2.20 -9.68
CA PHE A 68 3.67 -0.93 -9.44
C PHE A 68 4.26 -0.29 -10.70
N PHE A 69 4.17 -0.93 -11.87
CA PHE A 69 4.70 -0.37 -13.12
C PHE A 69 3.60 -0.10 -14.15
N ILE A 70 2.74 -1.08 -14.45
CA ILE A 70 1.61 -0.94 -15.40
C ILE A 70 0.24 -0.94 -14.72
N ASN A 71 0.20 -0.72 -13.41
CA ASN A 71 -1.04 -0.77 -12.64
C ASN A 71 -2.10 0.19 -13.18
N ASP A 72 -3.34 -0.28 -13.27
CA ASP A 72 -4.46 0.50 -13.83
C ASP A 72 -4.89 1.68 -12.93
N LYS A 73 -4.61 1.59 -11.63
CA LYS A 73 -5.01 2.56 -10.60
C LYS A 73 -3.82 2.88 -9.67
N PRO A 74 -3.71 4.10 -9.12
CA PRO A 74 -2.77 4.42 -8.05
C PRO A 74 -2.86 3.43 -6.90
N ILE A 75 -1.71 3.05 -6.34
CA ILE A 75 -1.63 2.10 -5.23
C ILE A 75 -1.46 2.85 -3.92
N VAL A 76 -2.29 2.51 -2.93
CA VAL A 76 -2.12 2.98 -1.55
C VAL A 76 -1.74 1.81 -0.66
N ILE A 77 -0.70 2.01 0.16
CA ILE A 77 -0.15 1.02 1.08
C ILE A 77 -0.18 1.61 2.48
N THR A 78 -0.93 1.00 3.39
CA THR A 78 -1.05 1.45 4.78
C THR A 78 -0.28 0.54 5.74
N GLU A 79 -0.01 1.01 6.95
CA GLU A 79 0.64 0.21 7.98
C GLU A 79 -0.25 -0.95 8.41
N GLY A 80 -1.52 -0.65 8.74
CA GLY A 80 -2.51 -1.61 9.19
C GLY A 80 -3.62 -1.90 8.16
N LYS A 81 -4.27 -3.06 8.30
CA LYS A 81 -5.45 -3.42 7.49
C LYS A 81 -6.70 -2.57 7.83
N THR A 82 -6.71 -1.96 9.01
CA THR A 82 -7.85 -1.18 9.55
C THR A 82 -7.89 0.21 8.94
N ASP A 83 -6.73 0.79 8.70
CA ASP A 83 -6.52 2.11 8.08
C ASP A 83 -7.20 2.17 6.72
N ILE A 84 -7.08 1.10 5.93
CA ILE A 84 -7.77 0.93 4.64
C ILE A 84 -9.27 1.20 4.80
N LYS A 85 -9.91 0.63 5.83
CA LYS A 85 -11.36 0.80 6.05
C LYS A 85 -11.70 2.21 6.52
N TYR A 86 -10.86 2.87 7.32
CA TYR A 86 -11.11 4.24 7.74
C TYR A 86 -11.05 5.19 6.54
N ILE A 87 -9.99 5.09 5.71
CA ILE A 87 -9.83 5.92 4.51
C ILE A 87 -10.96 5.65 3.52
N GLN A 88 -11.32 4.39 3.30
CA GLN A 88 -12.46 4.02 2.47
C GLN A 88 -13.78 4.61 2.97
N ALA A 89 -14.03 4.59 4.28
CA ALA A 89 -15.24 5.17 4.87
C ALA A 89 -15.28 6.70 4.70
N ALA A 90 -14.16 7.38 4.95
CA ALA A 90 -14.02 8.83 4.74
C ALA A 90 -14.26 9.22 3.27
N LEU A 91 -13.67 8.48 2.33
CA LEU A 91 -13.91 8.68 0.90
C LEU A 91 -15.38 8.49 0.52
N LYS A 92 -16.07 7.49 1.08
CA LYS A 92 -17.52 7.32 0.84
C LYS A 92 -18.35 8.48 1.40
N LYS A 93 -17.94 9.06 2.53
CA LYS A 93 -18.61 10.23 3.13
C LYS A 93 -18.48 11.46 2.24
N TYR A 94 -17.28 11.70 1.70
CA TYR A 94 -16.95 12.89 0.91
C TYR A 94 -16.75 12.62 -0.59
N TYR A 95 -17.43 11.61 -1.15
CA TYR A 95 -17.15 11.17 -2.52
C TYR A 95 -17.35 12.26 -3.59
N LEU A 96 -18.23 13.24 -3.33
CA LEU A 96 -18.45 14.38 -4.22
C LEU A 96 -17.25 15.35 -4.25
N ASN A 97 -16.47 15.41 -3.17
CA ASN A 97 -15.30 16.27 -3.05
C ASN A 97 -14.05 15.65 -3.67
N TYR A 98 -14.02 14.33 -3.87
CA TYR A 98 -12.84 13.58 -4.33
C TYR A 98 -13.11 12.70 -5.56
N PRO A 99 -13.62 13.26 -6.67
CA PRO A 99 -14.01 12.49 -7.86
C PRO A 99 -12.84 11.74 -8.52
N GLU A 100 -11.60 12.15 -8.29
CA GLU A 100 -10.36 11.49 -8.71
C GLU A 100 -10.00 10.26 -7.86
N LEU A 101 -10.51 10.17 -6.63
CA LEU A 101 -10.26 9.05 -5.71
C LEU A 101 -11.41 8.04 -5.67
N ILE A 102 -12.64 8.51 -5.80
CA ILE A 102 -13.85 7.70 -5.67
C ILE A 102 -15.01 8.33 -6.46
N VAL A 103 -15.85 7.48 -7.05
CA VAL A 103 -17.12 7.89 -7.66
C VAL A 103 -18.25 7.00 -7.17
N ARG A 104 -19.47 7.52 -7.23
CA ARG A 104 -20.69 6.71 -7.05
C ARG A 104 -21.34 6.55 -8.42
N ASN A 105 -21.47 5.31 -8.88
CA ASN A 105 -22.07 5.00 -10.17
C ASN A 105 -23.61 5.08 -10.12
N ASP A 106 -24.24 4.91 -11.28
CA ASP A 106 -25.70 4.97 -11.43
C ASP A 106 -26.43 3.90 -10.60
N ASP A 107 -25.80 2.73 -10.37
CA ASP A 107 -26.28 1.68 -9.46
C ASP A 107 -26.12 2.04 -7.97
N HIS A 108 -25.78 3.29 -7.66
CA HIS A 108 -25.52 3.78 -6.31
C HIS A 108 -24.35 3.09 -5.58
N LYS A 109 -23.50 2.34 -6.30
CA LYS A 109 -22.31 1.67 -5.77
C LYS A 109 -21.10 2.59 -5.85
N PHE A 110 -20.23 2.49 -4.86
CA PHE A 110 -18.97 3.21 -4.85
C PHE A 110 -17.91 2.45 -5.64
N GLU A 111 -17.27 3.15 -6.55
CA GLU A 111 -16.07 2.69 -7.24
C GLU A 111 -14.87 3.55 -6.82
N TYR A 112 -13.88 2.93 -6.20
CA TYR A 112 -12.60 3.57 -5.90
C TYR A 112 -11.74 3.63 -7.16
N LYS A 113 -11.20 4.81 -7.46
CA LYS A 113 -10.21 5.04 -8.52
C LYS A 113 -8.78 4.78 -8.06
N ILE A 114 -8.59 4.47 -6.79
CA ILE A 114 -7.35 3.98 -6.17
C ILE A 114 -7.49 2.50 -5.75
N MET A 115 -6.36 1.81 -5.62
CA MET A 115 -6.31 0.44 -5.09
C MET A 115 -5.51 0.39 -3.80
N PHE A 116 -6.12 -0.10 -2.72
CA PHE A 116 -5.42 -0.42 -1.48
C PHE A 116 -4.73 -1.79 -1.58
N LEU A 117 -3.42 -1.84 -1.39
CA LEU A 117 -2.64 -3.08 -1.48
C LEU A 117 -2.96 -3.98 -0.29
N LYS A 118 -3.62 -5.11 -0.55
CA LYS A 118 -3.89 -6.12 0.48
C LYS A 118 -2.63 -6.93 0.78
N ARG A 119 -2.19 -6.94 2.04
CA ARG A 119 -1.08 -7.79 2.52
C ARG A 119 -1.48 -9.28 2.49
N THR A 120 -1.21 -9.96 1.39
CA THR A 120 -1.53 -11.39 1.19
C THR A 120 -0.33 -12.28 1.53
N LYS A 121 -0.57 -13.59 1.79
CA LYS A 121 0.51 -14.58 1.95
C LYS A 121 1.47 -14.59 0.74
N ARG A 122 0.93 -14.36 -0.47
CA ARG A 122 1.70 -14.24 -1.71
C ARG A 122 2.65 -13.05 -1.66
N LEU A 123 2.13 -11.86 -1.36
CA LEU A 123 2.98 -10.66 -1.27
C LEU A 123 3.96 -10.71 -0.10
N ASN A 124 3.59 -11.35 1.01
CA ASN A 124 4.53 -11.62 2.10
C ASN A 124 5.72 -12.48 1.62
N TYR A 125 5.43 -13.58 0.93
CA TYR A 125 6.44 -14.48 0.41
C TYR A 125 7.38 -13.82 -0.62
N PHE A 126 6.84 -12.99 -1.50
CA PHE A 126 7.61 -12.37 -2.58
C PHE A 126 8.25 -11.03 -2.23
N PHE A 127 7.71 -10.26 -1.28
CA PHE A 127 8.20 -8.90 -0.99
C PHE A 127 8.48 -8.65 0.50
N GLY A 128 8.36 -9.67 1.36
CA GLY A 128 8.51 -9.49 2.80
C GLY A 128 7.44 -8.59 3.40
N LEU A 129 6.27 -8.50 2.74
CA LEU A 129 5.12 -7.73 3.21
C LEU A 129 4.38 -8.45 4.35
N ASN A 130 5.04 -8.48 5.51
CA ASN A 130 4.51 -9.04 6.75
C ASN A 130 3.17 -8.39 7.09
N LYS A 131 2.25 -9.14 7.72
CA LYS A 131 0.90 -8.63 8.02
C LYS A 131 0.90 -7.38 8.93
N ASP A 132 1.91 -7.24 9.78
CA ASP A 132 2.09 -6.13 10.70
C ASP A 132 3.54 -5.60 10.58
N GLY A 133 3.72 -4.27 10.57
CA GLY A 133 5.01 -3.62 10.81
C GLY A 133 5.59 -2.77 9.66
N ALA A 134 6.45 -1.83 10.08
CA ALA A 134 7.18 -0.86 9.25
C ALA A 134 8.21 -1.48 8.30
N ASP A 135 8.89 -2.54 8.75
CA ASP A 135 9.93 -3.23 7.99
C ASP A 135 9.40 -3.79 6.66
N ALA A 136 8.10 -4.11 6.61
CA ALA A 136 7.42 -4.54 5.40
C ALA A 136 7.44 -3.46 4.30
N MET A 137 7.18 -2.21 4.66
CA MET A 137 7.20 -1.10 3.70
C MET A 137 8.61 -0.80 3.21
N GLN A 138 9.61 -0.88 4.11
CA GLN A 138 11.02 -0.74 3.76
C GLN A 138 11.45 -1.81 2.74
N ASN A 139 11.12 -3.09 3.01
CA ASN A 139 11.42 -4.20 2.10
C ASN A 139 10.81 -3.97 0.71
N LEU A 140 9.57 -3.47 0.64
CA LEU A 140 8.93 -3.18 -0.64
C LEU A 140 9.57 -1.97 -1.35
N TYR A 141 9.92 -0.92 -0.62
CA TYR A 141 10.52 0.28 -1.22
C TYR A 141 11.88 -0.01 -1.88
N HIS A 142 12.61 -1.04 -1.44
CA HIS A 142 13.86 -1.50 -2.10
C HIS A 142 13.70 -1.87 -3.57
N TYR A 143 12.49 -2.17 -4.04
CA TYR A 143 12.26 -2.46 -5.46
C TYR A 143 12.02 -1.20 -6.30
N PHE A 144 11.89 -0.03 -5.67
CA PHE A 144 11.69 1.26 -6.32
C PHE A 144 12.99 2.06 -6.52
N TYR A 145 14.04 1.76 -5.76
CA TYR A 145 15.28 2.53 -5.74
C TYR A 145 16.51 1.67 -5.48
N ASP A 146 17.69 2.12 -5.92
CA ASP A 146 18.96 1.42 -5.72
C ASP A 146 19.41 1.55 -4.25
N TYR A 147 19.10 0.54 -3.43
CA TYR A 147 19.55 0.50 -2.03
C TYR A 147 20.96 -0.09 -1.93
N LYS A 148 21.91 0.71 -1.41
CA LYS A 148 23.30 0.30 -1.18
C LYS A 148 23.34 -0.98 -0.34
N ASN A 149 24.17 -1.95 -0.74
CA ASN A 149 24.39 -3.22 -0.04
C ASN A 149 23.20 -4.20 -0.01
N SER A 150 22.22 -4.09 -0.92
CA SER A 150 21.21 -5.15 -1.10
C SER A 150 21.42 -5.96 -2.38
N ASN A 151 21.25 -7.28 -2.28
CA ASN A 151 21.12 -8.18 -3.44
C ASN A 151 19.71 -8.10 -4.08
N ILE A 152 18.92 -7.08 -3.72
CA ILE A 152 17.54 -6.88 -4.19
C ILE A 152 17.60 -6.13 -5.51
N THR A 153 16.85 -6.62 -6.50
CA THR A 153 16.77 -5.95 -7.81
C THR A 153 15.86 -4.74 -7.72
N ASN A 154 16.37 -3.57 -8.10
CA ASN A 154 15.54 -2.39 -8.36
C ASN A 154 14.69 -2.63 -9.62
N TYR A 155 13.48 -3.15 -9.41
CA TYR A 155 12.58 -3.48 -10.52
C TYR A 155 12.05 -2.25 -11.23
N MET A 156 11.90 -1.13 -10.53
CA MET A 156 11.51 0.13 -11.14
C MET A 156 12.48 0.55 -12.24
N LYS A 157 13.78 0.60 -11.90
CA LYS A 157 14.86 0.89 -12.86
C LYS A 157 14.94 -0.17 -13.96
N TYR A 158 14.80 -1.44 -13.62
CA TYR A 158 14.82 -2.55 -14.58
C TYR A 158 13.73 -2.42 -15.65
N PHE A 159 12.46 -2.21 -15.25
CA PHE A 159 11.34 -2.12 -16.19
C PHE A 159 11.35 -0.81 -16.98
N LYS A 160 11.74 0.31 -16.37
CA LYS A 160 11.97 1.56 -17.09
C LYS A 160 13.06 1.41 -18.16
N GLY A 161 14.16 0.74 -17.81
CA GLY A 161 15.26 0.47 -18.74
C GLY A 161 14.85 -0.38 -19.95
N LEU A 162 14.00 -1.38 -19.72
CA LEU A 162 13.49 -2.30 -20.75
C LEU A 162 12.41 -1.69 -21.64
N SER A 163 11.38 -1.08 -21.02
CA SER A 163 10.21 -0.54 -21.74
C SER A 163 10.44 0.85 -22.32
N LYS A 164 11.40 1.61 -21.78
CA LYS A 164 11.52 3.06 -22.00
C LYS A 164 10.27 3.85 -21.61
N LYS A 165 9.39 3.28 -20.79
CA LYS A 165 8.17 3.90 -20.27
C LYS A 165 8.34 4.31 -18.81
N LEU A 166 7.52 5.26 -18.37
CA LEU A 166 7.35 5.59 -16.96
C LEU A 166 6.25 4.73 -16.33
N PRO A 167 6.25 4.56 -14.99
CA PRO A 167 5.18 3.86 -14.30
C PRO A 167 3.84 4.55 -14.53
N SER A 168 2.79 3.76 -14.77
CA SER A 168 1.49 4.26 -15.21
C SER A 168 0.75 5.07 -14.14
N ASN A 169 1.04 4.81 -12.86
CA ASN A 169 0.36 5.41 -11.72
C ASN A 169 1.28 5.39 -10.48
N PRO A 170 1.09 6.31 -9.52
CA PRO A 170 1.93 6.39 -8.34
C PRO A 170 1.63 5.28 -7.31
N THR A 171 2.62 5.00 -6.47
CA THR A 171 2.54 4.18 -5.26
C THR A 171 2.72 5.08 -4.04
N ILE A 172 1.74 5.09 -3.15
CA ILE A 172 1.68 5.99 -1.99
C ILE A 172 1.76 5.14 -0.72
N PHE A 173 2.82 5.33 0.05
CA PHE A 173 3.02 4.72 1.36
C PHE A 173 2.43 5.66 2.42
N ILE A 174 1.43 5.20 3.16
CA ILE A 174 0.77 5.95 4.24
C ILE A 174 1.24 5.39 5.58
N PHE A 175 1.74 6.27 6.44
CA PHE A 175 2.12 5.95 7.82
C PHE A 175 1.35 6.81 8.83
N ASP A 176 1.35 6.35 10.07
CA ASP A 176 1.01 7.19 11.21
C ASP A 176 2.00 8.37 11.32
N ASN A 177 1.52 9.54 11.71
CA ASN A 177 2.34 10.75 11.86
C ASN A 177 3.05 10.74 13.22
N GLU A 178 4.06 9.89 13.32
CA GLU A 178 4.88 9.67 14.51
C GLU A 178 6.36 9.99 14.20
N LEU A 179 6.60 11.20 13.67
CA LEU A 179 7.92 11.64 13.24
C LEU A 179 8.82 12.12 14.41
N ALA A 180 8.22 12.46 15.55
CA ALA A 180 8.89 13.13 16.67
C ALA A 180 9.72 12.16 17.54
N GLU A 181 9.27 10.92 17.74
CA GLU A 181 9.92 9.93 18.58
C GLU A 181 10.84 8.95 17.81
N GLY A 182 11.90 8.51 18.49
CA GLY A 182 12.81 7.47 17.96
C GLY A 182 12.17 6.08 17.97
N ASN A 183 12.35 5.32 16.89
CA ASN A 183 11.87 3.93 16.65
C ASN A 183 10.45 3.72 16.14
N LYS A 184 9.69 4.78 15.84
CA LYS A 184 8.37 4.67 15.21
C LYS A 184 8.46 4.24 13.74
N PRO A 185 7.40 3.62 13.18
CA PRO A 185 7.38 3.10 11.82
C PRO A 185 7.86 4.09 10.73
N VAL A 186 7.29 5.29 10.70
CA VAL A 186 7.64 6.32 9.71
C VAL A 186 9.09 6.79 9.90
N ARG A 187 9.54 6.99 11.14
CA ARG A 187 10.92 7.41 11.44
C ARG A 187 11.93 6.35 11.00
N LYS A 188 11.65 5.07 11.27
CA LYS A 188 12.47 3.95 10.79
C LYS A 188 12.53 3.94 9.26
N PHE A 189 11.41 4.14 8.57
CA PHE A 189 11.37 4.19 7.11
C PHE A 189 12.22 5.34 6.54
N VAL A 190 12.00 6.57 7.04
CA VAL A 190 12.75 7.78 6.65
C VAL A 190 14.25 7.62 6.85
N ASN A 191 14.67 7.12 8.01
CA ASN A 191 16.08 6.85 8.32
C ASN A 191 16.66 5.77 7.42
N HIS A 192 15.92 4.68 7.23
CA HIS A 192 16.35 3.54 6.42
C HIS A 192 16.63 3.95 4.98
N ILE A 193 15.78 4.79 4.38
CA ILE A 193 15.99 5.28 3.01
C ILE A 193 16.96 6.46 2.93
N SER A 194 17.47 6.93 4.08
CA SER A 194 18.30 8.14 4.19
C SER A 194 17.67 9.33 3.46
N LEU A 195 16.40 9.62 3.78
CA LEU A 195 15.67 10.71 3.15
C LEU A 195 16.41 12.04 3.37
N ALA A 196 16.57 12.81 2.30
CA ALA A 196 17.27 14.09 2.36
C ALA A 196 16.57 15.07 3.30
N GLU A 197 17.34 15.90 4.02
CA GLU A 197 16.82 16.83 5.04
C GLU A 197 15.73 17.76 4.50
N ASN A 198 15.91 18.30 3.29
CA ASN A 198 14.90 19.14 2.65
C ASN A 198 13.57 18.39 2.40
N LYS A 199 13.63 17.08 2.09
CA LYS A 199 12.44 16.23 1.94
C LYS A 199 11.81 15.87 3.28
N CYS A 200 12.60 15.77 4.36
CA CYS A 200 12.07 15.62 5.72
C CYS A 200 11.29 16.89 6.12
N THR A 201 11.85 18.08 5.87
CA THR A 201 11.15 19.35 6.12
C THR A 201 9.88 19.49 5.28
N GLU A 202 9.91 19.05 4.01
CA GLU A 202 8.71 19.00 3.16
C GLU A 202 7.65 18.07 3.75
N LEU A 203 8.03 16.85 4.16
CA LEU A 203 7.11 15.89 4.77
C LEU A 203 6.49 16.44 6.08
N GLU A 204 7.28 17.09 6.93
CA GLU A 204 6.80 17.67 8.19
C GLU A 204 5.81 18.82 7.96
N LYS A 205 5.96 19.57 6.86
CA LYS A 205 5.12 20.74 6.56
C LYS A 205 3.88 20.41 5.73
N GLU A 206 4.05 19.58 4.69
CA GLU A 206 3.03 19.28 3.70
C GLU A 206 2.33 17.94 3.97
N GLU A 207 2.82 17.14 4.94
CA GLU A 207 2.30 15.81 5.32
C GLU A 207 2.43 14.75 4.19
N TYR A 208 3.10 15.08 3.10
CA TYR A 208 3.55 14.14 2.09
C TYR A 208 4.82 14.63 1.39
N VAL A 209 5.54 13.71 0.75
CA VAL A 209 6.73 14.01 -0.06
C VAL A 209 6.91 12.99 -1.18
N ASN A 210 7.38 13.44 -2.35
CA ASN A 210 7.82 12.51 -3.39
C ASN A 210 9.14 11.85 -2.97
N LEU A 211 9.17 10.52 -2.87
CA LEU A 211 10.39 9.78 -2.54
C LEU A 211 11.28 9.64 -3.78
N ASN A 212 10.69 9.19 -4.87
CA ASN A 212 11.26 9.08 -6.21
C ASN A 212 10.12 9.04 -7.23
N GLU A 213 10.43 9.25 -8.52
CA GLU A 213 9.56 9.10 -9.69
C GLU A 213 8.08 8.79 -9.38
N SER A 214 7.76 7.52 -9.08
CA SER A 214 6.40 7.04 -8.83
C SER A 214 6.07 6.72 -7.37
N ALA A 215 7.01 6.83 -6.44
CA ALA A 215 6.80 6.52 -5.03
C ALA A 215 6.66 7.79 -4.18
N TYR A 216 5.62 7.83 -3.36
CA TYR A 216 5.32 8.93 -2.43
C TYR A 216 5.19 8.40 -1.00
N LEU A 217 5.60 9.22 -0.05
CA LEU A 217 5.34 9.02 1.37
C LEU A 217 4.29 10.04 1.80
N LEU A 218 3.28 9.60 2.54
CA LEU A 218 2.23 10.43 3.11
C LEU A 218 2.07 10.03 4.59
N VAL A 219 1.81 10.99 5.45
CA VAL A 219 1.44 10.78 6.86
C VAL A 219 0.05 11.36 7.12
N ASN A 220 -0.70 10.83 8.09
CA ASN A 220 -1.95 11.48 8.50
C ASN A 220 -1.71 12.87 9.11
N PRO A 221 -2.71 13.74 9.15
CA PRO A 221 -2.54 15.04 9.78
C PRO A 221 -2.35 14.93 11.28
N LEU A 222 -1.66 15.92 11.84
CA LEU A 222 -1.65 16.18 13.28
C LEU A 222 -2.94 16.91 13.65
N VAL A 223 -3.57 16.50 14.75
CA VAL A 223 -4.80 17.11 15.28
C VAL A 223 -4.62 17.48 16.74
N ASP A 224 -5.46 18.38 17.26
CA ASP A 224 -5.51 18.77 18.68
C ASP A 224 -4.15 19.24 19.24
N ASN A 225 -3.33 19.88 18.41
CA ASN A 225 -1.95 20.30 18.74
C ASN A 225 -1.04 19.15 19.20
N LYS A 226 -1.37 17.90 18.85
CA LYS A 226 -0.52 16.74 19.13
C LYS A 226 0.76 16.83 18.31
N LYS A 227 1.85 16.33 18.90
CA LYS A 227 3.15 16.17 18.22
C LYS A 227 3.23 14.89 17.40
N GLU A 228 2.39 13.91 17.73
CA GLU A 228 2.25 12.64 17.02
C GLU A 228 0.78 12.24 16.96
N CYS A 229 0.38 11.58 15.87
CA CYS A 229 -0.97 11.05 15.71
C CYS A 229 -0.96 9.69 15.02
N GLU A 230 -1.65 8.71 15.62
CA GLU A 230 -2.14 7.54 14.89
C GLU A 230 -3.36 7.94 14.05
N ILE A 231 -3.67 7.21 12.99
CA ILE A 231 -4.86 7.45 12.16
C ILE A 231 -6.17 7.43 12.98
N GLU A 232 -6.23 6.67 14.08
CA GLU A 232 -7.39 6.67 14.97
C GLU A 232 -7.58 7.99 15.73
N ASP A 233 -6.55 8.82 15.89
CA ASP A 233 -6.67 10.14 16.51
C ASP A 233 -7.48 11.12 15.65
N LEU A 234 -7.68 10.82 14.35
CA LEU A 234 -8.51 11.62 13.48
C LEU A 234 -10.01 11.49 13.79
N PHE A 235 -10.43 10.48 14.57
CA PHE A 235 -11.82 10.36 14.99
C PHE A 235 -12.11 11.24 16.21
N LEU A 236 -13.28 11.89 16.21
CA LEU A 236 -13.74 12.66 17.35
C LEU A 236 -14.02 11.76 18.57
N PRO A 237 -13.96 12.31 19.81
CA PRO A 237 -14.15 11.54 21.04
C PRO A 237 -15.43 10.70 21.05
N GLU A 238 -16.56 11.23 20.57
CA GLU A 238 -17.83 10.51 20.53
C GLU A 238 -17.79 9.24 19.65
N THR A 239 -16.93 9.24 18.63
CA THR A 239 -16.73 8.05 17.78
C THR A 239 -15.84 7.04 18.47
N LEU A 240 -14.76 7.49 19.12
CA LEU A 240 -13.82 6.63 19.86
C LEU A 240 -14.44 6.01 21.11
N GLU A 241 -15.32 6.74 21.79
CA GLU A 241 -16.00 6.31 23.02
C GLU A 241 -17.24 5.43 22.74
N HIS A 242 -17.59 5.24 21.46
CA HIS A 242 -18.75 4.44 21.09
C HIS A 242 -18.66 3.01 21.62
N LYS A 243 -19.70 2.58 22.34
CA LYS A 243 -19.78 1.23 22.92
C LYS A 243 -20.49 0.26 21.98
N ILE A 244 -19.89 -0.92 21.79
CA ILE A 244 -20.47 -2.03 21.03
C ILE A 244 -20.65 -3.20 21.99
N ASN A 245 -21.90 -3.64 22.19
CA ASN A 245 -22.25 -4.68 23.17
C ASN A 245 -21.66 -4.38 24.56
N ASN A 246 -21.80 -3.12 25.02
CA ASN A 246 -21.26 -2.59 26.28
C ASN A 246 -19.72 -2.56 26.40
N LYS A 247 -18.98 -2.95 25.36
CA LYS A 247 -17.52 -2.90 25.32
C LYS A 247 -17.03 -1.58 24.76
N THR A 248 -15.91 -1.06 25.26
CA THR A 248 -15.28 0.17 24.74
C THR A 248 -14.15 -0.13 23.76
N PHE A 249 -13.81 0.82 22.90
CA PHE A 249 -12.71 0.67 21.97
C PHE A 249 -11.36 0.64 22.70
N CYS A 250 -10.48 -0.29 22.32
CA CYS A 250 -9.08 -0.33 22.75
C CYS A 250 -8.16 -0.45 21.53
N ARG A 251 -7.13 0.40 21.47
CA ARG A 251 -6.13 0.41 20.40
C ARG A 251 -5.10 -0.71 20.56
N ASN A 252 -4.82 -1.12 21.80
CA ASN A 252 -3.80 -2.11 22.12
C ASN A 252 -4.13 -3.48 21.53
N LYS A 253 -3.10 -4.27 21.19
CA LYS A 253 -3.31 -5.65 20.74
C LYS A 253 -3.71 -6.59 21.89
N SER A 254 -3.30 -6.26 23.11
CA SER A 254 -3.65 -6.99 24.33
C SER A 254 -4.67 -6.18 25.12
N PHE A 255 -5.88 -6.70 25.26
CA PHE A 255 -6.95 -6.16 26.09
C PHE A 255 -7.85 -7.28 26.57
N LYS A 256 -8.56 -7.06 27.67
CA LYS A 256 -9.61 -7.97 28.13
C LYS A 256 -10.77 -7.92 27.16
N SER A 257 -11.01 -9.03 26.45
CA SER A 257 -12.05 -9.14 25.42
C SER A 257 -13.45 -8.89 25.97
N ASP A 258 -13.68 -9.02 27.27
CA ASP A 258 -14.99 -8.88 27.91
C ASP A 258 -15.35 -7.40 28.16
N GLU A 259 -14.33 -6.55 28.28
CA GLU A 259 -14.47 -5.11 28.56
C GLU A 259 -14.26 -4.27 27.29
N HIS A 260 -13.44 -4.75 26.35
CA HIS A 260 -13.02 -3.96 25.19
C HIS A 260 -13.16 -4.70 23.85
N TYR A 261 -13.22 -3.91 22.77
CA TYR A 261 -13.09 -4.39 21.40
C TYR A 261 -11.92 -3.69 20.68
N GLY A 262 -11.28 -4.39 19.75
CA GLY A 262 -10.09 -3.90 19.04
C GLY A 262 -10.36 -3.20 17.71
N LYS A 263 -9.28 -2.75 17.05
CA LYS A 263 -9.29 -2.01 15.77
C LYS A 263 -10.10 -2.70 14.66
N GLU A 264 -10.15 -4.03 14.62
CA GLU A 264 -10.94 -4.76 13.62
C GLU A 264 -12.45 -4.56 13.76
N ILE A 265 -12.98 -4.62 14.98
CA ILE A 265 -14.40 -4.37 15.25
C ILE A 265 -14.71 -2.90 15.03
N PHE A 266 -13.84 -2.01 15.50
CA PHE A 266 -13.96 -0.56 15.32
C PHE A 266 -14.06 -0.19 13.83
N SER A 267 -13.10 -0.62 13.02
CA SER A 267 -13.09 -0.33 11.56
C SER A 267 -14.28 -0.88 10.80
N ASN A 268 -14.88 -2.00 11.25
CA ASN A 268 -16.15 -2.49 10.70
C ASN A 268 -17.32 -1.55 11.04
N TYR A 269 -17.38 -1.09 12.29
CA TYR A 269 -18.37 -0.10 12.73
C TYR A 269 -18.24 1.20 11.93
N ILE A 270 -17.01 1.72 11.77
CA ILE A 270 -16.74 2.92 10.97
C ILE A 270 -17.24 2.76 9.53
N MET A 271 -16.87 1.66 8.86
CA MET A 271 -17.27 1.39 7.48
C MET A 271 -18.80 1.27 7.30
N LYS A 272 -19.48 0.67 8.28
CA LYS A 272 -20.95 0.50 8.26
C LYS A 272 -21.67 1.82 8.47
N ASN A 273 -21.13 2.69 9.32
CA ASN A 273 -21.77 3.92 9.78
C ASN A 273 -21.14 5.19 9.16
N TYR A 274 -20.43 5.05 8.04
CA TYR A 274 -19.68 6.13 7.40
C TYR A 274 -20.51 7.39 7.08
N LYS A 275 -21.84 7.26 6.97
CA LYS A 275 -22.74 8.40 6.70
C LYS A 275 -22.89 9.34 7.89
N ILE A 276 -22.89 8.80 9.12
CA ILE A 276 -23.17 9.56 10.35
C ILE A 276 -21.90 9.98 11.09
N ILE A 277 -20.80 9.25 10.89
CA ILE A 277 -19.51 9.57 11.51
C ILE A 277 -18.94 10.85 10.87
N ASN A 278 -18.35 11.70 11.71
CA ASN A 278 -17.58 12.86 11.28
C ASN A 278 -16.17 12.41 10.84
N PHE A 279 -15.76 12.84 9.65
CA PHE A 279 -14.45 12.56 9.05
C PHE A 279 -13.71 13.86 8.67
N GLU A 280 -14.06 15.01 9.23
CA GLU A 280 -13.45 16.31 8.89
C GLU A 280 -11.92 16.28 9.03
N ASN A 281 -11.41 15.68 10.10
CA ASN A 281 -9.97 15.51 10.33
C ASN A 281 -9.29 14.55 9.33
N PHE A 282 -10.03 13.78 8.53
CA PHE A 282 -9.45 12.98 7.44
C PHE A 282 -9.28 13.80 6.15
N GLN A 283 -9.98 14.92 5.98
CA GLN A 283 -9.95 15.70 4.74
C GLN A 283 -8.55 16.17 4.33
N PRO A 284 -7.66 16.64 5.23
CA PRO A 284 -6.29 17.02 4.84
C PRO A 284 -5.53 15.87 4.15
N MET A 285 -5.59 14.66 4.73
CA MET A 285 -5.00 13.47 4.12
C MET A 285 -5.63 13.12 2.76
N LEU A 286 -6.95 13.24 2.63
CA LEU A 286 -7.64 12.98 1.36
C LEU A 286 -7.29 14.04 0.30
N ASN A 287 -7.12 15.30 0.69
CA ASN A 287 -6.64 16.37 -0.18
C ASN A 287 -5.22 16.08 -0.68
N ASN A 288 -4.33 15.61 0.20
CA ASN A 288 -2.96 15.23 -0.19
C ASN A 288 -2.94 14.01 -1.13
N LEU A 289 -3.78 12.99 -0.87
CA LEU A 289 -3.96 11.87 -1.81
C LEU A 289 -4.44 12.34 -3.19
N SER A 290 -5.43 13.23 -3.21
CA SER A 290 -5.96 13.85 -4.42
C SER A 290 -4.89 14.65 -5.17
N ALA A 291 -4.10 15.44 -4.45
CA ALA A 291 -3.02 16.25 -5.01
C ALA A 291 -1.91 15.38 -5.63
N ILE A 292 -1.49 14.31 -4.96
CA ILE A 292 -0.51 13.36 -5.49
C ILE A 292 -1.03 12.75 -6.81
N ILE A 293 -2.29 12.29 -6.84
CA ILE A 293 -2.84 11.63 -8.03
C ILE A 293 -3.04 12.62 -9.17
N SER A 294 -3.49 13.83 -8.88
CA SER A 294 -3.73 14.87 -9.89
C SER A 294 -2.43 15.45 -10.46
N SER A 295 -1.37 15.52 -9.65
CA SER A 295 -0.05 16.02 -10.07
C SER A 295 0.81 14.97 -10.78
N TYR A 296 0.50 13.68 -10.62
CA TYR A 296 1.22 12.61 -11.29
C TYR A 296 0.95 12.64 -12.80
N LYS A 297 1.85 13.30 -13.53
CA LYS A 297 1.83 13.36 -14.99
C LYS A 297 2.19 11.99 -15.56
N LYS A 298 1.35 11.51 -16.47
CA LYS A 298 1.58 10.29 -17.26
C LYS A 298 2.66 10.51 -18.32
#